data_AF-A0A9P7BWD3-F1
#
_entry.id   AF-A0A9P7BWD3-F1
#
_cell.length_a   1.000
_cell.length_b   1.000
_cell.length_c   1.000
_cell.angle_alpha   90.00
_cell.angle_beta   90.00
_cell.angle_gamma   90.00
#
_symmetry.space_group_name_H-M   'P 1'
#
loop_
_entity.id
_entity.type
_entity.pdbx_description
1 polymer ?
#
loop_
_entity_poly.entity_id
_entity_poly.type
_entity_poly.pdbx_seq_one_letter_code
_entity_poly.pdbx_strand_id
1 'polypeptide(L)'
;MNTFDSTHSSLDFNESLLESNPFADSVPSGSEPIVNTTEQHQQQQEQQQEESISIKKDLKEFNTPQLQKEEEPIPKQPVSLQEEEQDTQSESLQIPKSGSRPYFEISIEDPQKVGDAINAHIVYKVRTKTNSPAFRSSEFIVARRYRDFLWLYNQLTLGNPGVIVPPVPEKHALGRFQDDFVESRRVALERCLQKIVAHPMLYGDPDLKVFLESESFNIEKRQRRAEPGERISFMRSFGETISNAATSPFSKFIEVDEWFGSKRNQLDALETQLKGLLKSVEGVVKQRKEVGSATAEFGESMFPLASAELNHNLSTHLKVLGEIQKKMKQVHEEQAQYDIITLENTIDEYIRIIGSIRIAFNARVKAYQTYQQADGELQRKMAIFEKTKAQQKNKPEKLASSQQEMNEMKQKVEELEQEFHDVSKLIKNELDRFDKEKVEDFRDSVQQFLRSMIEHQKQIVALWETYFEQTAGLDDDDDDEEQ
;
A
#
# COMPACT_ATOMS: atom_id res chain seq x y z
N MET A 1 -27.06 7.24 12.96
CA MET A 1 -27.20 8.66 12.64
C MET A 1 -26.50 9.40 13.76
N ASN A 2 -25.21 9.69 13.59
CA ASN A 2 -24.40 10.54 14.47
C ASN A 2 -23.26 11.06 13.59
N THR A 3 -23.38 12.33 13.21
CA THR A 3 -22.39 13.12 12.50
C THR A 3 -21.41 13.68 13.53
N PHE A 4 -20.12 13.38 13.40
CA PHE A 4 -19.06 14.04 14.17
C PHE A 4 -18.80 15.41 13.55
N ASP A 5 -19.14 16.46 14.29
CA ASP A 5 -18.89 17.85 13.92
C ASP A 5 -17.48 18.24 14.39
N SER A 6 -16.64 18.71 13.46
CA SER A 6 -15.26 19.14 13.71
C SER A 6 -15.26 20.62 14.04
N THR A 7 -15.15 20.98 15.32
CA THR A 7 -14.84 22.36 15.70
C THR A 7 -13.35 22.49 15.96
N HIS A 8 -12.70 23.23 15.07
CA HIS A 8 -11.34 23.74 15.19
C HIS A 8 -11.22 24.58 16.48
N SER A 9 -10.32 24.18 17.38
CA SER A 9 -9.75 25.08 18.39
C SER A 9 -8.23 25.07 18.22
N SER A 10 -7.71 26.17 17.70
CA SER A 10 -6.28 26.47 17.67
C SER A 10 -5.86 26.85 19.09
N LEU A 11 -5.16 25.96 19.79
CA LEU A 11 -4.40 26.33 20.99
C LEU A 11 -2.95 26.47 20.60
N ASP A 12 -2.46 27.71 20.66
CA ASP A 12 -1.08 28.09 20.45
C ASP A 12 -0.15 27.32 21.38
N PHE A 13 0.93 26.81 20.79
CA PHE A 13 1.96 26.02 21.44
C PHE A 13 2.83 26.93 22.30
N ASN A 14 2.75 26.82 23.63
CA ASN A 14 3.65 27.54 24.53
C ASN A 14 4.88 26.67 24.81
N GLU A 15 6.00 27.02 24.19
CA GLU A 15 7.28 26.30 24.21
C GLU A 15 7.99 26.38 25.59
N SER A 16 7.45 27.15 26.54
CA SER A 16 8.06 27.41 27.85
C SER A 16 7.79 26.36 28.94
N LEU A 17 7.04 25.28 28.66
CA LEU A 17 6.71 24.23 29.64
C LEU A 17 7.66 23.02 29.60
N LEU A 18 8.67 23.02 28.73
CA LEU A 18 9.67 21.95 28.63
C LEU A 18 10.86 22.11 29.60
N GLU A 19 10.96 23.20 30.36
CA GLU A 19 12.13 23.49 31.21
C GLU A 19 11.97 23.18 32.71
N SER A 20 10.82 22.69 33.18
CA SER A 20 10.66 22.32 34.59
C SER A 20 10.28 20.85 34.75
N ASN A 21 11.28 19.98 34.83
CA ASN A 21 11.12 18.60 35.28
C ASN A 21 11.38 18.54 36.81
N PRO A 22 10.35 18.39 37.66
CA PRO A 22 10.50 18.39 39.11
C PRO A 22 11.05 17.07 39.69
N PHE A 23 11.41 16.09 38.84
CA PHE A 23 11.91 14.77 39.27
C PHE A 23 13.39 14.50 38.92
N ALA A 24 14.16 15.52 38.56
CA ALA A 24 15.57 15.34 38.21
C ALA A 24 16.52 15.11 39.41
N ASP A 25 16.11 15.45 40.64
CA ASP A 25 17.01 15.54 41.80
C ASP A 25 16.84 14.43 42.86
N SER A 26 16.68 13.17 42.45
CA SER A 26 16.78 12.05 43.40
C SER A 26 17.29 10.76 42.76
N VAL A 27 18.61 10.65 42.61
CA VAL A 27 19.31 9.37 42.40
C VAL A 27 20.26 9.14 43.59
N PRO A 28 20.18 8.03 44.33
CA PRO A 28 21.12 7.76 45.40
C PRO A 28 22.51 7.43 44.82
N SER A 29 23.52 8.10 45.38
CA SER A 29 24.93 7.98 45.03
C SER A 29 25.47 6.56 45.28
N GLY A 30 26.09 5.96 44.26
CA GLY A 30 26.80 4.68 44.42
C GLY A 30 27.27 4.04 43.12
N SER A 31 28.27 4.63 42.44
CA SER A 31 29.42 3.99 41.74
C SER A 31 29.99 4.89 40.61
N GLU A 32 31.31 4.97 40.52
CA GLU A 32 32.13 5.92 39.72
C GLU A 32 32.04 5.76 38.19
N PRO A 33 32.36 6.81 37.38
CA PRO A 33 32.15 6.80 35.93
C PRO A 33 33.37 6.34 35.11
N ILE A 34 33.07 5.67 33.98
CA ILE A 34 34.01 5.38 32.88
C ILE A 34 33.98 6.57 31.91
N VAL A 35 35.05 7.37 31.90
CA VAL A 35 35.26 8.50 30.96
C VAL A 35 36.21 8.02 29.86
N ASN A 36 35.73 7.86 28.61
CA ASN A 36 36.56 8.03 27.38
C ASN A 36 35.86 7.84 26.01
N THR A 37 34.58 8.17 25.84
CA THR A 37 33.92 8.01 24.51
C THR A 37 33.17 9.23 23.98
N THR A 38 33.09 10.32 24.75
CA THR A 38 32.24 11.47 24.38
C THR A 38 32.99 12.52 23.55
N GLU A 39 34.29 12.72 23.76
CA GLU A 39 35.04 13.76 23.03
C GLU A 39 35.33 13.41 21.56
N GLN A 40 35.40 12.12 21.20
CA GLN A 40 35.63 11.71 19.81
C GLN A 40 34.39 11.84 18.91
N HIS A 41 33.18 11.80 19.48
CA HIS A 41 31.95 11.98 18.70
C HIS A 41 31.65 13.45 18.40
N GLN A 42 32.09 14.37 19.26
CA GLN A 42 31.82 15.79 19.11
C GLN A 42 32.68 16.43 18.00
N GLN A 43 33.94 16.00 17.86
CA GLN A 43 34.82 16.45 16.76
C GLN A 43 34.40 15.91 15.39
N GLN A 44 33.71 14.77 15.33
CA GLN A 44 33.27 14.17 14.06
C GLN A 44 31.99 14.82 13.52
N GLN A 45 31.17 15.44 14.38
CA GLN A 45 29.99 16.21 13.98
C GLN A 45 30.33 17.61 13.45
N GLU A 46 31.38 18.25 13.97
CA GLU A 46 31.79 19.58 13.50
C GLU A 46 32.38 19.52 12.07
N GLN A 47 33.12 18.46 11.71
CA GLN A 47 33.63 18.29 10.34
C GLN A 47 32.54 18.03 9.28
N GLN A 48 31.42 17.38 9.65
CA GLN A 48 30.31 17.12 8.72
C GLN A 48 29.43 18.37 8.48
N GLN A 49 29.40 19.32 9.42
CA GLN A 49 28.72 20.60 9.21
C GLN A 49 29.49 21.54 8.28
N GLU A 50 30.83 21.49 8.25
CA GLU A 50 31.62 22.33 7.33
C GLU A 50 31.52 21.85 5.85
N GLU A 51 31.45 20.54 5.59
CA GLU A 51 31.27 20.02 4.22
C GLU A 51 29.89 20.36 3.63
N SER A 52 28.83 20.37 4.45
CA SER A 52 27.47 20.65 4.00
C SER A 52 27.22 22.14 3.70
N ILE A 53 28.04 23.05 4.24
CA ILE A 53 28.01 24.49 3.92
C ILE A 53 28.75 24.79 2.60
N SER A 54 29.77 24.00 2.24
CA SER A 54 30.48 24.16 0.97
C SER A 54 29.63 23.76 -0.24
N ILE A 55 28.78 22.73 -0.12
CA ILE A 55 27.96 22.20 -1.23
C ILE A 55 26.78 23.14 -1.58
N LYS A 56 26.32 23.98 -0.64
CA LYS A 56 25.20 24.93 -0.88
C LYS A 56 25.61 26.19 -1.65
N LYS A 57 26.91 26.44 -1.87
CA LYS A 57 27.40 27.59 -2.65
C LYS A 57 27.48 27.34 -4.17
N ASP A 58 27.50 26.09 -4.61
CA ASP A 58 27.71 25.74 -6.03
C ASP A 58 26.43 25.51 -6.86
N LEU A 59 25.24 25.80 -6.30
CA LEU A 59 23.94 25.58 -6.98
C LEU A 59 23.17 26.86 -7.31
N LYS A 60 23.84 28.02 -7.34
CA LYS A 60 23.25 29.30 -7.77
C LYS A 60 23.95 29.86 -9.00
N GLU A 61 23.91 29.14 -10.12
CA GLU A 61 24.19 29.75 -11.43
C GLU A 61 23.67 28.85 -12.54
N PHE A 62 22.41 29.00 -12.95
CA PHE A 62 21.97 28.70 -14.32
C PHE A 62 20.71 29.49 -14.68
N ASN A 63 20.88 30.38 -15.65
CA ASN A 63 19.90 31.33 -16.19
C ASN A 63 18.79 30.64 -17.00
N THR A 64 17.58 31.22 -16.94
CA THR A 64 16.42 30.89 -17.79
C THR A 64 16.30 31.91 -18.93
N PRO A 65 16.06 31.51 -20.19
CA PRO A 65 15.56 32.42 -21.21
C PRO A 65 14.03 32.34 -21.36
N GLN A 66 13.39 33.51 -21.33
CA GLN A 66 12.00 33.74 -21.74
C GLN A 66 11.88 33.72 -23.27
N LEU A 67 10.79 33.15 -23.80
CA LEU A 67 10.29 33.50 -25.13
C LEU A 67 8.76 33.52 -25.18
N GLN A 68 8.29 34.41 -26.06
CA GLN A 68 7.01 35.11 -26.04
C GLN A 68 5.89 34.34 -26.74
N LYS A 69 4.65 34.68 -26.36
CA LYS A 69 3.41 34.31 -27.04
C LYS A 69 3.24 35.15 -28.33
N GLU A 70 2.85 34.50 -29.41
CA GLU A 70 2.13 35.12 -30.53
C GLU A 70 0.93 34.23 -30.93
N GLU A 71 -0.22 34.88 -31.15
CA GLU A 71 -1.50 34.29 -31.57
C GLU A 71 -1.79 34.57 -33.06
N GLU A 72 -2.71 33.76 -33.59
CA GLU A 72 -3.53 33.88 -34.82
C GLU A 72 -3.05 33.22 -36.15
N PRO A 73 -3.94 32.85 -37.10
CA PRO A 73 -5.37 32.49 -37.01
C PRO A 73 -5.77 31.19 -37.76
N ILE A 74 -7.04 30.81 -37.58
CA ILE A 74 -7.77 29.65 -38.15
C ILE A 74 -7.98 29.74 -39.67
N PRO A 75 -8.02 28.59 -40.39
CA PRO A 75 -8.95 28.45 -41.51
C PRO A 75 -9.81 27.18 -41.49
N LYS A 76 -11.14 27.43 -41.41
CA LYS A 76 -12.30 26.84 -42.08
C LYS A 76 -12.34 25.33 -42.41
N GLN A 77 -13.38 24.69 -41.87
CA GLN A 77 -13.95 23.38 -42.24
C GLN A 77 -14.26 23.23 -43.75
N PRO A 78 -14.49 21.97 -44.18
CA PRO A 78 -15.83 21.67 -44.67
C PRO A 78 -16.48 20.48 -43.95
N VAL A 79 -17.78 20.65 -43.76
CA VAL A 79 -18.77 19.69 -43.27
C VAL A 79 -18.92 18.55 -44.27
N SER A 80 -18.92 17.29 -43.80
CA SER A 80 -19.63 16.20 -44.48
C SER A 80 -20.49 15.42 -43.50
N LEU A 81 -21.67 15.08 -44.00
CA LEU A 81 -22.80 14.45 -43.33
C LEU A 81 -22.53 12.98 -42.98
N GLN A 82 -23.14 12.58 -41.85
CA GLN A 82 -23.78 11.29 -41.56
C GLN A 82 -22.94 10.01 -41.66
N GLU A 83 -22.80 9.31 -40.53
CA GLU A 83 -23.40 8.00 -40.32
C GLU A 83 -23.36 7.66 -38.81
N GLU A 84 -24.53 7.47 -38.22
CA GLU A 84 -24.69 6.90 -36.88
C GLU A 84 -24.44 5.40 -36.98
N GLU A 85 -23.23 4.95 -36.66
CA GLU A 85 -22.98 3.57 -36.30
C GLU A 85 -22.81 3.48 -34.77
N GLN A 86 -23.82 2.88 -34.14
CA GLN A 86 -23.75 2.41 -32.76
C GLN A 86 -22.71 1.29 -32.68
N ASP A 87 -21.47 1.65 -32.34
CA ASP A 87 -20.43 0.67 -32.01
C ASP A 87 -20.42 0.46 -30.48
N THR A 88 -21.00 -0.65 -30.04
CA THR A 88 -20.91 -1.14 -28.64
C THR A 88 -19.55 -1.79 -28.37
N GLN A 89 -18.46 -1.12 -28.73
CA GLN A 89 -17.09 -1.55 -28.44
C GLN A 89 -16.42 -0.60 -27.44
N SER A 90 -16.24 -1.13 -26.23
CA SER A 90 -15.17 -0.76 -25.31
C SER A 90 -14.92 0.74 -25.09
N GLU A 91 -15.85 1.43 -24.41
CA GLU A 91 -15.49 2.66 -23.69
C GLU A 91 -14.57 2.30 -22.51
N SER A 92 -13.28 2.11 -22.79
CA SER A 92 -12.22 2.32 -21.81
C SER A 92 -12.39 3.72 -21.20
N LEU A 93 -12.01 3.93 -19.94
CA LEU A 93 -12.15 5.26 -19.34
C LEU A 93 -11.09 6.19 -19.97
N GLN A 94 -11.42 6.75 -21.15
CA GLN A 94 -10.55 7.65 -21.88
C GLN A 94 -10.35 8.93 -21.07
N ILE A 95 -9.15 9.51 -21.19
CA ILE A 95 -8.86 10.84 -20.64
C ILE A 95 -9.88 11.82 -21.24
N PRO A 96 -10.63 12.60 -20.43
CA PRO A 96 -11.52 13.62 -20.95
C PRO A 96 -10.76 14.57 -21.89
N LYS A 97 -11.42 15.05 -22.96
CA LYS A 97 -10.85 15.98 -23.96
C LYS A 97 -10.20 17.24 -23.37
N SER A 98 -10.46 17.54 -22.09
CA SER A 98 -9.88 18.64 -21.32
C SER A 98 -8.43 18.40 -20.82
N GLY A 99 -7.89 17.19 -20.95
CA GLY A 99 -6.53 16.86 -20.49
C GLY A 99 -6.37 16.66 -18.97
N SER A 100 -7.43 16.82 -18.17
CA SER A 100 -7.40 16.54 -16.73
C SER A 100 -7.84 15.11 -16.42
N ARG A 101 -7.07 14.38 -15.59
CA ARG A 101 -7.50 13.07 -15.07
C ARG A 101 -8.79 13.21 -14.26
N PRO A 102 -9.72 12.25 -14.37
CA PRO A 102 -10.91 12.26 -13.53
C PRO A 102 -10.53 12.07 -12.05
N TYR A 103 -11.29 12.71 -11.17
CA TYR A 103 -11.21 12.52 -9.74
C TYR A 103 -11.99 11.28 -9.33
N PHE A 104 -11.49 10.56 -8.33
CA PHE A 104 -12.17 9.44 -7.69
C PHE A 104 -12.10 9.60 -6.17
N GLU A 105 -13.26 9.47 -5.53
CA GLU A 105 -13.41 9.31 -4.09
C GLU A 105 -13.95 7.90 -3.84
N ILE A 106 -13.21 7.08 -3.10
CA ILE A 106 -13.58 5.70 -2.81
C ILE A 106 -13.64 5.53 -1.29
N SER A 107 -14.77 5.00 -0.81
CA SER A 107 -14.91 4.50 0.56
C SER A 107 -15.46 3.07 0.55
N ILE A 108 -14.96 2.25 1.47
CA ILE A 108 -15.42 0.88 1.69
C ILE A 108 -16.06 0.84 3.08
N GLU A 109 -17.36 0.55 3.12
CA GLU A 109 -18.19 0.71 4.31
C GLU A 109 -18.99 -0.58 4.61
N ASP A 110 -19.64 -0.60 5.77
CA ASP A 110 -20.68 -1.55 6.17
C ASP A 110 -20.31 -3.04 5.90
N PRO A 111 -19.31 -3.58 6.61
CA PRO A 111 -18.95 -4.97 6.46
C PRO A 111 -20.07 -5.89 6.97
N GLN A 112 -20.70 -6.63 6.07
CA GLN A 112 -21.81 -7.53 6.40
C GLN A 112 -21.45 -8.99 6.17
N LYS A 113 -21.71 -9.83 7.19
CA LYS A 113 -21.58 -11.28 7.07
C LYS A 113 -22.79 -11.84 6.32
N VAL A 114 -22.56 -12.34 5.12
CA VAL A 114 -23.58 -12.90 4.22
C VAL A 114 -23.32 -14.39 3.99
N GLY A 115 -24.39 -15.20 4.00
CA GLY A 115 -24.37 -16.62 3.68
C GLY A 115 -24.49 -17.53 4.91
N ASP A 116 -24.75 -18.82 4.64
CA ASP A 116 -25.01 -19.82 5.67
C ASP A 116 -23.75 -20.20 6.46
N ALA A 117 -23.92 -20.95 7.56
CA ALA A 117 -22.84 -21.36 8.46
C ALA A 117 -21.59 -21.94 7.74
N ILE A 118 -21.79 -22.61 6.61
CA ILE A 118 -20.73 -23.25 5.81
C ILE A 118 -20.10 -22.29 4.78
N ASN A 119 -20.89 -21.37 4.20
CA ASN A 119 -20.50 -20.53 3.06
C ASN A 119 -20.47 -19.02 3.36
N ALA A 120 -20.51 -18.65 4.64
CA ALA A 120 -20.50 -17.26 5.09
C ALA A 120 -19.25 -16.51 4.58
N HIS A 121 -19.41 -15.25 4.20
CA HIS A 121 -18.34 -14.36 3.78
C HIS A 121 -18.71 -12.90 4.09
N ILE A 122 -17.71 -12.04 4.20
CA ILE A 122 -17.95 -10.60 4.37
C ILE A 122 -18.13 -9.94 3.00
N VAL A 123 -19.19 -9.14 2.89
CA VAL A 123 -19.51 -8.25 1.78
C VAL A 123 -19.36 -6.82 2.28
N TYR A 124 -18.75 -5.97 1.47
CA TYR A 124 -18.54 -4.56 1.75
C TYR A 124 -19.36 -3.72 0.77
N LYS A 125 -19.82 -2.56 1.22
CA LYS A 125 -20.34 -1.52 0.34
C LYS A 125 -19.19 -0.67 -0.18
N VAL A 126 -18.91 -0.76 -1.47
CA VAL A 126 -17.93 0.10 -2.14
C VAL A 126 -18.69 1.29 -2.70
N ARG A 127 -18.51 2.45 -2.07
CA ARG A 127 -19.03 3.73 -2.56
C ARG A 127 -17.98 4.38 -3.44
N THR A 128 -18.41 4.89 -4.58
CA THR A 128 -17.55 5.57 -5.52
C THR A 128 -18.20 6.89 -5.93
N LYS A 129 -17.44 7.99 -5.80
CA LYS A 129 -17.77 9.26 -6.44
C LYS A 129 -16.72 9.60 -7.47
N THR A 130 -17.15 10.08 -8.63
CA THR A 130 -16.23 10.43 -9.71
C THR A 130 -16.86 11.45 -10.65
N ASN A 131 -16.01 12.25 -11.30
CA ASN A 131 -16.41 13.10 -12.42
C ASN A 131 -16.06 12.48 -13.79
N SER A 132 -15.64 11.20 -13.80
CA SER A 132 -15.32 10.50 -15.04
C SER A 132 -16.58 10.30 -15.90
N PRO A 133 -16.57 10.73 -17.18
CA PRO A 133 -17.72 10.57 -18.07
C PRO A 133 -17.99 9.12 -18.45
N ALA A 134 -17.07 8.20 -18.15
CA ALA A 134 -17.21 6.79 -18.46
C ALA A 134 -18.07 6.01 -17.45
N PHE A 135 -18.62 6.65 -16.40
CA PHE A 135 -19.63 6.05 -15.51
C PHE A 135 -21.01 6.66 -15.75
N ARG A 136 -22.07 5.88 -15.50
CA ARG A 136 -23.47 6.31 -15.67
C ARG A 136 -23.90 7.35 -14.65
N SER A 137 -23.30 7.33 -13.46
CA SER A 137 -23.60 8.23 -12.35
C SER A 137 -22.31 8.77 -11.73
N SER A 138 -22.37 10.00 -11.21
CA SER A 138 -21.26 10.62 -10.48
C SER A 138 -21.07 10.06 -9.07
N GLU A 139 -22.09 9.38 -8.53
CA GLU A 139 -22.02 8.65 -7.26
C GLU A 139 -22.84 7.36 -7.36
N PHE A 140 -22.27 6.25 -6.89
CA PHE A 140 -22.93 4.95 -6.84
C PHE A 140 -22.31 4.05 -5.77
N ILE A 141 -23.03 2.99 -5.41
CA ILE A 141 -22.60 2.02 -4.38
C ILE A 141 -22.82 0.61 -4.93
N VAL A 142 -21.80 -0.23 -4.81
CA VAL A 142 -21.88 -1.65 -5.16
C VAL A 142 -21.47 -2.56 -4.00
N ALA A 143 -22.05 -3.74 -3.95
CA ALA A 143 -21.67 -4.78 -2.99
C ALA A 143 -20.54 -5.64 -3.55
N ARG A 144 -19.41 -5.75 -2.82
CA ARG A 144 -18.26 -6.57 -3.21
C ARG A 144 -17.73 -7.38 -2.04
N ARG A 145 -17.37 -8.64 -2.29
CA ARG A 145 -16.66 -9.49 -1.30
C ARG A 145 -15.18 -9.53 -1.61
N TYR A 146 -14.36 -9.94 -0.64
CA TYR A 146 -12.90 -10.10 -0.80
C TYR A 146 -12.47 -10.85 -2.09
N ARG A 147 -13.20 -11.91 -2.49
CA ARG A 147 -12.89 -12.67 -3.71
C ARG A 147 -13.12 -11.90 -5.02
N ASP A 148 -13.83 -10.78 -4.97
CA ASP A 148 -14.06 -9.91 -6.12
C ASP A 148 -12.90 -8.94 -6.29
N PHE A 149 -12.41 -8.37 -5.19
CA PHE A 149 -11.14 -7.62 -5.19
C PHE A 149 -9.98 -8.47 -5.69
N LEU A 150 -9.89 -9.73 -5.23
CA LEU A 150 -8.88 -10.66 -5.74
C LEU A 150 -9.04 -10.93 -7.24
N TRP A 151 -10.28 -10.96 -7.76
CA TRP A 151 -10.48 -11.10 -9.20
C TRP A 151 -9.99 -9.87 -9.96
N LEU A 152 -10.33 -8.67 -9.48
CA LEU A 152 -9.89 -7.41 -10.07
C LEU A 152 -8.36 -7.36 -10.11
N TYR A 153 -7.70 -7.60 -8.98
CA TYR A 153 -6.24 -7.65 -8.89
C TYR A 153 -5.62 -8.58 -9.94
N ASN A 154 -6.17 -9.79 -10.10
CA ASN A 154 -5.70 -10.73 -11.11
C ASN A 154 -5.93 -10.23 -12.54
N GLN A 155 -7.08 -9.63 -12.84
CA GLN A 155 -7.35 -9.08 -14.18
C GLN A 155 -6.40 -7.93 -14.50
N LEU A 156 -6.24 -6.96 -13.60
CA LEU A 156 -5.33 -5.83 -13.79
C LEU A 156 -3.89 -6.30 -14.00
N THR A 157 -3.45 -7.29 -13.22
CA THR A 157 -2.10 -7.88 -13.32
C THR A 157 -1.88 -8.60 -14.65
N LEU A 158 -2.90 -9.30 -15.17
CA LEU A 158 -2.83 -10.01 -16.45
C LEU A 158 -2.94 -9.07 -17.65
N GLY A 159 -3.78 -8.04 -17.56
CA GLY A 159 -4.06 -7.10 -18.64
C GLY A 159 -3.00 -6.01 -18.81
N ASN A 160 -2.18 -5.76 -17.79
CA ASN A 160 -1.20 -4.67 -17.77
C ASN A 160 0.22 -5.17 -17.44
N PRO A 161 0.91 -5.87 -18.36
CA PRO A 161 2.28 -6.34 -18.15
C PRO A 161 3.24 -5.20 -17.78
N GLY A 162 3.98 -5.35 -16.69
CA GLY A 162 4.96 -4.37 -16.22
C GLY A 162 4.42 -3.31 -15.25
N VAL A 163 3.10 -3.20 -15.06
CA VAL A 163 2.49 -2.29 -14.07
C VAL A 163 2.56 -2.91 -12.66
N ILE A 164 2.88 -2.10 -11.66
CA ILE A 164 2.86 -2.52 -10.25
C ILE A 164 1.43 -2.34 -9.71
N VAL A 165 0.62 -3.40 -9.83
CA VAL A 165 -0.76 -3.36 -9.32
C VAL A 165 -0.78 -3.40 -7.79
N PRO A 166 -1.48 -2.45 -7.12
CA PRO A 166 -1.63 -2.47 -5.66
C PRO A 166 -2.25 -3.80 -5.18
N PRO A 167 -1.58 -4.53 -4.28
CA PRO A 167 -2.00 -5.86 -3.87
C PRO A 167 -3.13 -5.82 -2.85
N VAL A 168 -4.02 -6.81 -2.93
CA VAL A 168 -5.07 -7.02 -1.93
C VAL A 168 -4.49 -7.63 -0.64
N PRO A 169 -5.08 -7.34 0.54
CA PRO A 169 -4.64 -7.93 1.81
C PRO A 169 -4.76 -9.46 1.80
N GLU A 170 -3.97 -10.15 2.62
CA GLU A 170 -3.88 -11.61 2.55
C GLU A 170 -5.20 -12.35 2.89
N LYS A 171 -5.29 -13.57 2.35
CA LYS A 171 -6.42 -14.47 2.62
C LYS A 171 -6.24 -15.17 3.96
N HIS A 172 -6.90 -14.65 4.98
CA HIS A 172 -6.95 -15.28 6.30
C HIS A 172 -8.14 -16.25 6.42
N ALA A 173 -7.87 -17.48 6.87
CA ALA A 173 -8.88 -18.52 7.10
C ALA A 173 -9.36 -18.57 8.55
N LEU A 174 -8.44 -18.43 9.51
CA LEU A 174 -8.72 -18.35 10.95
C LEU A 174 -9.05 -16.91 11.33
N GLY A 175 -9.98 -16.70 12.27
CA GLY A 175 -10.34 -15.36 12.74
C GLY A 175 -11.02 -14.45 11.70
N ARG A 176 -11.41 -14.98 10.52
CA ARG A 176 -11.88 -14.19 9.37
C ARG A 176 -13.16 -13.37 9.57
N PHE A 177 -13.78 -13.48 10.74
CA PHE A 177 -15.02 -12.82 11.14
C PHE A 177 -14.85 -12.02 12.46
N GLN A 178 -13.62 -11.91 12.98
CA GLN A 178 -13.34 -11.05 14.13
C GLN A 178 -13.38 -9.60 13.68
N ASP A 179 -13.95 -8.71 14.49
CA ASP A 179 -14.21 -7.33 14.10
C ASP A 179 -12.92 -6.58 13.75
N ASP A 180 -11.87 -6.70 14.56
CA ASP A 180 -10.52 -6.15 14.29
C ASP A 180 -10.00 -6.58 12.92
N PHE A 181 -10.18 -7.85 12.59
CA PHE A 181 -9.71 -8.42 11.34
C PHE A 181 -10.51 -7.92 10.13
N VAL A 182 -11.83 -7.82 10.30
CA VAL A 182 -12.72 -7.31 9.26
C VAL A 182 -12.44 -5.83 8.98
N GLU A 183 -12.21 -5.04 10.02
CA GLU A 183 -11.90 -3.62 9.90
C GLU A 183 -10.51 -3.37 9.31
N SER A 184 -9.47 -4.07 9.78
CA SER A 184 -8.13 -4.01 9.17
C SER A 184 -8.18 -4.35 7.68
N ARG A 185 -8.91 -5.41 7.31
CA ARG A 185 -9.11 -5.77 5.90
C ARG A 185 -9.87 -4.69 5.12
N ARG A 186 -10.91 -4.07 5.70
CA ARG A 186 -11.69 -3.01 5.06
C ARG A 186 -10.79 -1.83 4.71
N VAL A 187 -10.00 -1.34 5.67
CA VAL A 187 -9.02 -0.26 5.48
C VAL A 187 -8.02 -0.61 4.36
N ALA A 188 -7.45 -1.82 4.41
CA ALA A 188 -6.48 -2.25 3.41
C ALA A 188 -7.08 -2.37 1.99
N LEU A 189 -8.32 -2.85 1.87
CA LEU A 189 -9.03 -2.90 0.59
C LEU A 189 -9.34 -1.49 0.05
N GLU A 190 -9.67 -0.55 0.93
CA GLU A 190 -9.97 0.83 0.56
C GLU A 190 -8.72 1.52 0.00
N ARG A 191 -7.60 1.44 0.72
CA ARG A 191 -6.29 1.95 0.28
C ARG A 191 -5.86 1.32 -1.06
N CYS A 192 -6.01 0.00 -1.19
CA CYS A 192 -5.72 -0.72 -2.44
C CYS A 192 -6.52 -0.13 -3.62
N LEU A 193 -7.83 0.05 -3.45
CA LEU A 193 -8.71 0.55 -4.50
C LEU A 193 -8.44 2.04 -4.81
N GLN A 194 -8.18 2.86 -3.78
CA GLN A 194 -7.76 4.26 -3.93
C GLN A 194 -6.48 4.38 -4.76
N LYS A 195 -5.49 3.52 -4.50
CA LYS A 195 -4.25 3.49 -5.30
C LYS A 195 -4.47 3.02 -6.74
N ILE A 196 -5.38 2.07 -6.96
CA ILE A 196 -5.75 1.61 -8.31
C ILE A 196 -6.37 2.76 -9.11
N VAL A 197 -7.33 3.49 -8.55
CA VAL A 197 -8.00 4.60 -9.25
C VAL A 197 -7.09 5.83 -9.43
N ALA A 198 -6.07 6.00 -8.59
CA ALA A 198 -5.05 7.04 -8.75
C ALA A 198 -3.99 6.69 -9.81
N HIS A 199 -3.87 5.41 -10.18
CA HIS A 199 -2.82 4.93 -11.07
C HIS A 199 -3.07 5.32 -12.53
N PRO A 200 -2.12 5.99 -13.23
CA PRO A 200 -2.31 6.50 -14.60
C PRO A 200 -2.74 5.47 -15.64
N MET A 201 -2.34 4.21 -15.46
CA MET A 201 -2.68 3.12 -16.39
C MET A 201 -3.86 2.26 -15.95
N LEU A 202 -4.24 2.28 -14.66
CA LEU A 202 -5.28 1.37 -14.15
C LEU A 202 -6.65 2.06 -14.02
N TYR A 203 -6.69 3.38 -13.81
CA TYR A 203 -7.97 4.09 -13.71
C TYR A 203 -8.83 3.94 -14.97
N GLY A 204 -8.19 3.69 -16.11
CA GLY A 204 -8.74 3.50 -17.47
C GLY A 204 -9.26 2.09 -17.76
N ASP A 205 -9.00 1.13 -16.88
CA ASP A 205 -9.17 -0.29 -17.16
C ASP A 205 -10.66 -0.73 -17.20
N PRO A 206 -11.10 -1.44 -18.25
CA PRO A 206 -12.49 -1.92 -18.36
C PRO A 206 -12.93 -2.83 -17.22
N ASP A 207 -12.04 -3.66 -16.66
CA ASP A 207 -12.36 -4.54 -15.56
C ASP A 207 -12.53 -3.78 -14.25
N LEU A 208 -11.83 -2.65 -14.08
CA LEU A 208 -12.06 -1.73 -12.97
C LEU A 208 -13.44 -1.07 -13.07
N LYS A 209 -13.83 -0.56 -14.24
CA LYS A 209 -15.17 0.02 -14.46
C LYS A 209 -16.27 -0.97 -14.07
N VAL A 210 -16.15 -2.22 -14.52
CA VAL A 210 -17.12 -3.28 -14.19
C VAL A 210 -17.10 -3.63 -12.71
N PHE A 211 -15.92 -3.67 -12.10
CA PHE A 211 -15.81 -3.87 -10.66
C PHE A 211 -16.47 -2.74 -9.87
N LEU A 212 -16.40 -1.49 -10.31
CA LEU A 212 -16.97 -0.35 -9.58
C LEU A 212 -18.48 -0.20 -9.82
N GLU A 213 -18.98 -0.45 -11.03
CA GLU A 213 -20.36 -0.05 -11.40
C GLU A 213 -21.35 -1.23 -11.54
N SER A 214 -20.88 -2.46 -11.78
CA SER A 214 -21.79 -3.57 -12.10
C SER A 214 -22.58 -4.07 -10.87
N GLU A 215 -23.91 -4.03 -10.96
CA GLU A 215 -24.80 -4.70 -9.99
C GLU A 215 -24.88 -6.22 -10.21
N SER A 216 -24.60 -6.69 -11.43
CA SER A 216 -24.65 -8.10 -11.85
C SER A 216 -23.26 -8.75 -11.98
N PHE A 217 -22.31 -8.28 -11.17
CA PHE A 217 -20.88 -8.61 -11.26
C PHE A 217 -20.56 -10.11 -11.37
N ASN A 218 -21.31 -10.97 -10.67
CA ASN A 218 -21.08 -12.41 -10.70
C ASN A 218 -21.33 -13.05 -12.08
N ILE A 219 -22.21 -12.48 -12.90
CA ILE A 219 -22.54 -12.96 -14.25
C ILE A 219 -21.44 -12.52 -15.22
N GLU A 220 -21.11 -11.23 -15.21
CA GLU A 220 -20.07 -10.64 -16.08
C GLU A 220 -18.70 -11.29 -15.82
N LYS A 221 -18.36 -11.56 -14.55
CA LYS A 221 -17.15 -12.29 -14.16
C LYS A 221 -17.07 -13.69 -14.77
N ARG A 222 -18.21 -14.38 -14.95
CA ARG A 222 -18.24 -15.71 -15.58
C ARG A 222 -18.08 -15.62 -17.10
N GLN A 223 -18.67 -14.61 -17.74
CA GLN A 223 -18.53 -14.38 -19.17
C GLN A 223 -17.08 -14.02 -19.54
N ARG A 224 -16.42 -13.15 -18.76
CA ARG A 224 -14.99 -12.82 -18.99
C ARG A 224 -14.02 -13.95 -18.66
N ARG A 225 -14.43 -14.93 -17.85
CA ARG A 225 -13.67 -16.17 -17.65
C ARG A 225 -13.80 -17.16 -18.81
N ALA A 226 -14.79 -16.98 -19.69
CA ALA A 226 -15.12 -17.91 -20.77
C ALA A 226 -14.42 -17.57 -22.10
N GLU A 227 -13.63 -16.50 -22.18
CA GLU A 227 -12.77 -16.28 -23.35
C GLU A 227 -11.63 -17.32 -23.40
N PRO A 228 -11.51 -18.09 -24.50
CA PRO A 228 -10.57 -19.19 -24.60
C PRO A 228 -9.19 -18.68 -25.04
N GLY A 229 -8.31 -18.43 -24.06
CA GLY A 229 -6.89 -18.15 -24.35
C GLY A 229 -6.10 -17.79 -23.10
N GLU A 230 -5.35 -18.75 -22.56
CA GLU A 230 -4.20 -18.53 -21.65
C GLU A 230 -4.40 -17.64 -20.41
N ARG A 231 -5.34 -17.96 -19.50
CA ARG A 231 -5.47 -17.17 -18.24
C ARG A 231 -5.47 -17.96 -16.93
N ILE A 232 -5.18 -19.27 -16.96
CA ILE A 232 -5.12 -20.15 -15.76
C ILE A 232 -3.69 -20.67 -15.54
N SER A 233 -2.70 -19.78 -15.44
CA SER A 233 -1.34 -20.17 -15.01
C SER A 233 -0.86 -19.38 -13.78
N PHE A 234 -1.43 -18.20 -13.54
CA PHE A 234 -0.91 -17.27 -12.53
C PHE A 234 -1.11 -17.74 -11.07
N MET A 235 -2.23 -18.40 -10.74
CA MET A 235 -2.49 -18.90 -9.37
C MET A 235 -1.76 -20.22 -9.03
N ARG A 236 -1.28 -20.98 -10.01
CA ARG A 236 -0.46 -22.19 -9.76
C ARG A 236 1.02 -21.85 -9.53
N SER A 237 1.48 -20.67 -9.95
CA SER A 237 2.89 -20.29 -9.86
C SER A 237 3.30 -19.72 -8.49
N PHE A 238 2.34 -19.31 -7.64
CA PHE A 238 2.64 -18.72 -6.33
C PHE A 238 3.15 -19.72 -5.28
N GLY A 239 2.95 -21.03 -5.48
CA GLY A 239 3.34 -22.07 -4.51
C GLY A 239 4.37 -23.10 -4.99
N GLU A 240 4.65 -23.20 -6.30
CA GLU A 240 5.43 -24.32 -6.88
C GLU A 240 6.57 -23.91 -7.83
N THR A 241 6.86 -22.62 -8.03
CA THR A 241 7.86 -22.20 -9.02
C THR A 241 9.29 -22.03 -8.48
N ILE A 242 9.54 -22.21 -7.18
CA ILE A 242 10.91 -22.19 -6.63
C ILE A 242 11.59 -23.58 -6.71
N SER A 243 10.84 -24.68 -6.78
CA SER A 243 11.40 -26.05 -6.78
C SER A 243 11.61 -26.68 -8.16
N ASN A 244 10.93 -26.20 -9.21
CA ASN A 244 10.97 -26.83 -10.55
C ASN A 244 11.79 -26.09 -11.61
N ALA A 245 12.65 -25.14 -11.22
CA ALA A 245 13.62 -24.50 -12.12
C ALA A 245 14.78 -25.43 -12.57
N ALA A 246 14.73 -26.72 -12.23
CA ALA A 246 15.82 -27.68 -12.50
C ALA A 246 15.55 -28.65 -13.67
N THR A 247 14.38 -28.64 -14.32
CA THR A 247 14.02 -29.67 -15.32
C THR A 247 13.53 -29.16 -16.67
N SER A 248 13.57 -27.84 -16.93
CA SER A 248 13.20 -27.29 -18.24
C SER A 248 14.45 -27.11 -19.13
N PRO A 249 14.50 -27.66 -20.35
CA PRO A 249 15.63 -27.51 -21.28
C PRO A 249 15.68 -26.12 -21.96
N PHE A 250 14.93 -25.15 -21.45
CA PHE A 250 14.92 -23.78 -21.93
C PHE A 250 16.03 -22.99 -21.22
N SER A 251 16.81 -22.27 -22.02
CA SER A 251 17.87 -21.34 -21.58
C SER A 251 17.46 -20.62 -20.30
N LYS A 252 18.23 -20.78 -19.22
CA LYS A 252 18.07 -19.97 -18.00
C LYS A 252 18.03 -18.51 -18.46
N PHE A 253 17.00 -17.78 -18.08
CA PHE A 253 17.01 -16.33 -18.24
C PHE A 253 18.25 -15.79 -17.51
N ILE A 254 19.19 -15.24 -18.27
CA ILE A 254 20.37 -14.56 -17.74
C ILE A 254 20.02 -13.08 -17.76
N GLU A 255 19.85 -12.49 -16.58
CA GLU A 255 19.68 -11.04 -16.48
C GLU A 255 20.98 -10.37 -16.93
N VAL A 256 20.90 -9.65 -18.04
CA VAL A 256 22.04 -8.88 -18.59
C VAL A 256 21.96 -7.41 -18.15
N ASP A 257 20.76 -6.92 -17.78
CA ASP A 257 20.60 -5.54 -17.31
C ASP A 257 20.97 -5.46 -15.82
N GLU A 258 22.14 -4.87 -15.54
CA GLU A 258 22.68 -4.66 -14.21
C GLU A 258 21.71 -3.86 -13.31
N TRP A 259 20.90 -2.95 -13.89
CA TRP A 259 19.92 -2.18 -13.14
C TRP A 259 18.86 -3.09 -12.52
N PHE A 260 18.30 -4.03 -13.28
CA PHE A 260 17.29 -4.97 -12.76
C PHE A 260 17.89 -5.91 -11.71
N GLY A 261 19.13 -6.38 -11.94
CA GLY A 261 19.85 -7.19 -10.98
C GLY A 261 20.08 -6.47 -9.64
N SER A 262 20.59 -5.24 -9.70
CA SER A 262 20.83 -4.39 -8.52
C SER A 262 19.53 -4.04 -7.79
N LYS A 263 18.49 -3.60 -8.53
CA LYS A 263 17.21 -3.22 -7.94
C LYS A 263 16.49 -4.40 -7.30
N ARG A 264 16.59 -5.61 -7.87
CA ARG A 264 16.09 -6.84 -7.23
C ARG A 264 16.74 -7.09 -5.87
N ASN A 265 18.07 -6.98 -5.78
CA ASN A 265 18.78 -7.18 -4.52
C ASN A 265 18.39 -6.11 -3.48
N GLN A 266 18.20 -4.85 -3.89
CA GLN A 266 17.71 -3.78 -3.02
C GLN A 266 16.29 -4.07 -2.50
N LEU A 267 15.40 -4.56 -3.35
CA LEU A 267 14.03 -4.94 -2.95
C LEU A 267 14.01 -6.13 -1.99
N ASP A 268 14.88 -7.12 -2.20
CA ASP A 268 15.02 -8.26 -1.28
C ASP A 268 15.52 -7.80 0.11
N ALA A 269 16.51 -6.90 0.14
CA ALA A 269 16.99 -6.30 1.38
C ALA A 269 15.90 -5.47 2.08
N LEU A 270 15.17 -4.65 1.32
CA LEU A 270 14.07 -3.84 1.84
C LEU A 270 12.95 -4.73 2.40
N GLU A 271 12.53 -5.78 1.70
CA GLU A 271 11.53 -6.72 2.21
C GLU A 271 11.98 -7.39 3.51
N THR A 272 13.26 -7.77 3.59
CA THR A 272 13.84 -8.36 4.82
C THR A 272 13.75 -7.39 5.99
N GLN A 273 14.09 -6.12 5.76
CA GLN A 273 14.00 -5.07 6.77
C GLN A 273 12.55 -4.78 7.16
N LEU A 274 11.63 -4.69 6.19
CA LEU A 274 10.20 -4.46 6.45
C LEU A 274 9.57 -5.61 7.24
N LYS A 275 9.93 -6.87 6.95
CA LYS A 275 9.49 -8.02 7.75
C LYS A 275 10.03 -7.97 9.18
N GLY A 276 11.27 -7.53 9.35
CA GLY A 276 11.86 -7.28 10.67
C GLY A 276 11.08 -6.21 11.44
N LEU A 277 10.80 -5.09 10.78
CA LEU A 277 10.02 -3.98 11.35
C LEU A 277 8.59 -4.40 11.68
N LEU A 278 7.92 -5.14 10.79
CA LEU A 278 6.58 -5.67 11.03
C LEU A 278 6.54 -6.50 12.31
N LYS A 279 7.47 -7.44 12.46
CA LYS A 279 7.59 -8.26 13.66
C LYS A 279 7.82 -7.44 14.93
N SER A 280 8.60 -6.37 14.84
CA SER A 280 8.82 -5.45 15.96
C SER A 280 7.54 -4.71 16.34
N VAL A 281 6.77 -4.22 15.35
CA VAL A 281 5.48 -3.54 15.58
C VAL A 281 4.44 -4.51 16.16
N GLU A 282 4.31 -5.71 15.62
CA GLU A 282 3.46 -6.78 16.18
C GLU A 282 3.83 -7.08 17.64
N GLY A 283 5.13 -7.06 17.96
CA GLY A 283 5.64 -7.20 19.32
C GLY A 283 5.18 -6.08 20.24
N VAL A 284 5.24 -4.82 19.79
CA VAL A 284 4.76 -3.65 20.53
C VAL A 284 3.25 -3.73 20.76
N VAL A 285 2.47 -4.04 19.72
CA VAL A 285 1.01 -4.24 19.81
C VAL A 285 0.66 -5.30 20.85
N LYS A 286 1.36 -6.44 20.82
CA LYS A 286 1.17 -7.52 21.79
C LYS A 286 1.48 -7.04 23.21
N GLN A 287 2.63 -6.37 23.41
CA GLN A 287 3.03 -5.85 24.71
C GLN A 287 2.05 -4.83 25.26
N ARG A 288 1.49 -3.93 24.44
CA ARG A 288 0.46 -2.98 24.88
C ARG A 288 -0.79 -3.69 25.40
N LYS A 289 -1.26 -4.74 24.71
CA LYS A 289 -2.40 -5.55 25.16
C LYS A 289 -2.09 -6.32 26.46
N GLU A 290 -0.86 -6.82 26.60
CA GLU A 290 -0.38 -7.46 27.84
C GLU A 290 -0.33 -6.46 28.99
N VAL A 291 0.20 -5.24 28.77
CA VAL A 291 0.21 -4.16 29.76
C VAL A 291 -1.22 -3.79 30.16
N GLY A 292 -2.11 -3.53 29.21
CA GLY A 292 -3.51 -3.23 29.52
C GLY A 292 -4.20 -4.34 30.33
N SER A 293 -3.90 -5.61 30.04
CA SER A 293 -4.43 -6.73 30.84
C SER A 293 -3.89 -6.72 32.26
N ALA A 294 -2.57 -6.57 32.45
CA ALA A 294 -1.95 -6.52 33.76
C ALA A 294 -2.43 -5.31 34.60
N THR A 295 -2.60 -4.15 33.95
CA THR A 295 -3.19 -2.93 34.53
C THR A 295 -4.60 -3.22 35.06
N ALA A 296 -5.45 -3.88 34.27
CA ALA A 296 -6.79 -4.24 34.73
C ALA A 296 -6.79 -5.27 35.87
N GLU A 297 -5.94 -6.31 35.80
CA GLU A 297 -5.80 -7.29 36.90
C GLU A 297 -5.36 -6.63 38.20
N PHE A 298 -4.40 -5.69 38.12
CA PHE A 298 -3.98 -4.87 39.25
C PHE A 298 -5.16 -4.04 39.80
N GLY A 299 -5.92 -3.39 38.93
CA GLY A 299 -7.12 -2.65 39.33
C GLY A 299 -8.20 -3.52 39.98
N GLU A 300 -8.44 -4.71 39.44
CA GLU A 300 -9.39 -5.68 39.98
C GLU A 300 -9.00 -6.15 41.39
N SER A 301 -7.71 -6.27 41.66
CA SER A 301 -7.21 -6.64 42.99
C SER A 301 -7.54 -5.58 44.07
N MET A 302 -7.76 -4.32 43.68
CA MET A 302 -8.05 -3.23 44.63
C MET A 302 -9.44 -3.33 45.24
N PHE A 303 -10.45 -3.90 44.56
CA PHE A 303 -11.83 -3.93 45.08
C PHE A 303 -12.00 -4.85 46.30
N PRO A 304 -11.43 -6.07 46.34
CA PRO A 304 -11.43 -6.88 47.56
C PRO A 304 -10.67 -6.21 48.70
N LEU A 305 -9.52 -5.59 48.44
CA LEU A 305 -8.75 -4.81 49.42
C LEU A 305 -9.61 -3.68 50.00
N ALA A 306 -10.25 -2.90 49.14
CA ALA A 306 -11.17 -1.84 49.53
C ALA A 306 -12.36 -2.33 50.37
N SER A 307 -12.84 -3.54 50.11
CA SER A 307 -13.98 -4.13 50.83
C SER A 307 -13.59 -4.65 52.21
N ALA A 308 -12.31 -5.00 52.41
CA ALA A 308 -11.77 -5.44 53.69
C ALA A 308 -11.30 -4.26 54.56
N GLU A 309 -11.09 -3.09 53.96
CA GLU A 309 -10.59 -1.90 54.62
C GLU A 309 -11.65 -1.28 55.55
N LEU A 310 -11.23 -0.89 56.76
CA LEU A 310 -12.11 -0.28 57.76
C LEU A 310 -12.13 1.25 57.65
N ASN A 311 -11.01 1.86 57.27
CA ASN A 311 -10.97 3.29 57.00
C ASN A 311 -11.74 3.59 55.70
N HIS A 312 -12.80 4.41 55.80
CA HIS A 312 -13.67 4.73 54.67
C HIS A 312 -12.93 5.46 53.55
N ASN A 313 -12.03 6.38 53.90
CA ASN A 313 -11.27 7.18 52.94
C ASN A 313 -10.31 6.28 52.16
N LEU A 314 -9.55 5.41 52.84
CA LEU A 314 -8.67 4.44 52.19
C LEU A 314 -9.45 3.41 51.35
N SER A 315 -10.61 2.93 51.83
CA SER A 315 -11.52 2.09 51.02
C SER A 315 -11.94 2.78 49.72
N THR A 316 -12.24 4.07 49.79
CA THR A 316 -12.65 4.87 48.63
C THR A 316 -11.49 5.08 47.65
N HIS A 317 -10.30 5.42 48.14
CA HIS A 317 -9.09 5.53 47.32
C HIS A 317 -8.82 4.24 46.52
N LEU A 318 -8.90 3.08 47.17
CA LEU A 318 -8.68 1.79 46.53
C LEU A 318 -9.73 1.49 45.44
N LYS A 319 -11.01 1.83 45.67
CA LYS A 319 -12.07 1.69 44.65
C LYS A 319 -11.81 2.59 43.44
N VAL A 320 -11.48 3.86 43.68
CA VAL A 320 -11.19 4.83 42.60
C VAL A 320 -9.97 4.39 41.79
N LEU A 321 -8.90 3.95 42.46
CA LEU A 321 -7.71 3.39 41.82
C LEU A 321 -8.08 2.18 40.95
N GLY A 322 -8.89 1.25 41.47
CA GLY A 322 -9.34 0.08 40.72
C GLY A 322 -10.11 0.44 39.44
N GLU A 323 -11.00 1.42 39.49
CA GLU A 323 -11.77 1.87 38.33
C GLU A 323 -10.91 2.62 37.30
N ILE A 324 -9.94 3.43 37.75
CA ILE A 324 -9.03 4.16 36.87
C ILE A 324 -8.10 3.20 36.11
N GLN A 325 -7.61 2.16 36.77
CA GLN A 325 -6.81 1.10 36.13
C GLN A 325 -7.61 0.36 35.04
N LYS A 326 -8.90 0.08 35.25
CA LYS A 326 -9.79 -0.48 34.20
C LYS A 326 -9.94 0.45 32.99
N LYS A 327 -10.01 1.77 33.21
CA LYS A 327 -10.04 2.76 32.12
C LYS A 327 -8.71 2.82 31.38
N MET A 328 -7.58 2.76 32.09
CA MET A 328 -6.25 2.73 31.47
C MET A 328 -6.06 1.51 30.56
N LYS A 329 -6.63 0.35 30.92
CA LYS A 329 -6.67 -0.81 30.02
C LYS A 329 -7.30 -0.47 28.67
N GLN A 330 -8.45 0.21 28.66
CA GLN A 330 -9.15 0.56 27.41
C GLN A 330 -8.28 1.45 26.53
N VAL A 331 -7.60 2.44 27.13
CA VAL A 331 -6.65 3.31 26.41
C VAL A 331 -5.50 2.51 25.80
N HIS A 332 -4.94 1.53 26.52
CA HIS A 332 -3.89 0.65 25.98
C HIS A 332 -4.39 -0.24 24.82
N GLU A 333 -5.61 -0.78 24.92
CA GLU A 333 -6.22 -1.58 23.86
C GLU A 333 -6.51 -0.73 22.61
N GLU A 334 -7.05 0.47 22.78
CA GLU A 334 -7.28 1.43 21.70
C GLU A 334 -5.97 1.82 21.01
N GLN A 335 -4.94 2.15 21.79
CA GLN A 335 -3.62 2.48 21.25
C GLN A 335 -3.03 1.33 20.43
N ALA A 336 -3.19 0.09 20.89
CA ALA A 336 -2.76 -1.09 20.15
C ALA A 336 -3.51 -1.25 18.82
N GLN A 337 -4.80 -0.88 18.75
CA GLN A 337 -5.54 -0.89 17.48
C GLN A 337 -5.06 0.21 16.52
N TYR A 338 -4.80 1.42 17.03
CA TYR A 338 -4.26 2.50 16.21
C TYR A 338 -2.89 2.15 15.62
N ASP A 339 -2.01 1.50 16.39
CA ASP A 339 -0.73 1.00 15.90
C ASP A 339 -0.88 0.04 14.71
N ILE A 340 -1.83 -0.89 14.80
CA ILE A 340 -2.16 -1.83 13.71
C ILE A 340 -2.62 -1.05 12.48
N ILE A 341 -3.61 -0.18 12.65
CA ILE A 341 -4.26 0.52 11.55
C ILE A 341 -3.31 1.49 10.83
N THR A 342 -2.37 2.09 11.57
CA THR A 342 -1.44 3.08 11.04
C THR A 342 -0.16 2.45 10.49
N LEU A 343 0.72 1.98 11.37
CA LEU A 343 2.09 1.59 11.02
C LEU A 343 2.16 0.14 10.51
N GLU A 344 1.54 -0.81 11.21
CA GLU A 344 1.56 -2.23 10.84
C GLU A 344 1.00 -2.45 9.44
N ASN A 345 -0.22 -1.94 9.18
CA ASN A 345 -0.88 -2.04 7.88
C ASN A 345 -0.05 -1.43 6.75
N THR A 346 0.66 -0.31 7.00
CA THR A 346 1.50 0.33 5.98
C THR A 346 2.73 -0.53 5.67
N ILE A 347 3.40 -1.08 6.68
CA ILE A 347 4.55 -1.98 6.49
C ILE A 347 4.13 -3.23 5.70
N ASP A 348 3.04 -3.87 6.12
CA ASP A 348 2.46 -5.05 5.50
C ASP A 348 2.01 -4.78 4.05
N GLU A 349 1.42 -3.61 3.78
CA GLU A 349 1.11 -3.14 2.42
C GLU A 349 2.36 -3.10 1.53
N TYR A 350 3.46 -2.50 2.00
CA TYR A 350 4.68 -2.37 1.21
C TYR A 350 5.42 -3.71 1.00
N ILE A 351 5.36 -4.64 1.96
CA ILE A 351 5.83 -6.02 1.76
C ILE A 351 5.07 -6.67 0.60
N ARG A 352 3.74 -6.51 0.55
CA ARG A 352 2.95 -7.04 -0.57
C ARG A 352 3.26 -6.32 -1.88
N ILE A 353 3.47 -5.00 -1.89
CA ILE A 353 3.79 -4.26 -3.12
C ILE A 353 5.12 -4.74 -3.70
N ILE A 354 6.10 -5.10 -2.88
CA ILE A 354 7.33 -5.77 -3.34
C ILE A 354 7.00 -7.10 -4.05
N GLY A 355 6.01 -7.84 -3.56
CA GLY A 355 5.42 -8.98 -4.27
C GLY A 355 4.87 -8.61 -5.66
N SER A 356 4.11 -7.52 -5.77
CA SER A 356 3.63 -7.00 -7.07
C SER A 356 4.77 -6.58 -8.00
N ILE A 357 5.85 -6.00 -7.47
CA ILE A 357 7.04 -5.66 -8.27
C ILE A 357 7.68 -6.92 -8.86
N ARG A 358 7.77 -8.01 -8.09
CA ARG A 358 8.28 -9.30 -8.59
C ARG A 358 7.40 -9.86 -9.70
N ILE A 359 6.09 -9.66 -9.63
CA ILE A 359 5.18 -10.02 -10.73
C ILE A 359 5.51 -9.22 -11.99
N ALA A 360 5.70 -7.90 -11.88
CA ALA A 360 6.09 -7.05 -13.00
C ALA A 360 7.43 -7.50 -13.61
N PHE A 361 8.43 -7.83 -12.77
CA PHE A 361 9.71 -8.38 -13.22
C PHE A 361 9.51 -9.71 -13.97
N ASN A 362 8.64 -10.59 -13.48
CA ASN A 362 8.32 -11.85 -14.16
C ASN A 362 7.58 -11.62 -15.49
N ALA A 363 6.77 -10.57 -15.62
CA ALA A 363 6.16 -10.19 -16.88
C ALA A 363 7.23 -9.80 -17.92
N ARG A 364 8.25 -9.05 -17.51
CA ARG A 364 9.43 -8.75 -18.35
C ARG A 364 10.18 -10.01 -18.77
N VAL A 365 10.42 -10.94 -17.83
CA VAL A 365 11.09 -12.23 -18.15
C VAL A 365 10.29 -13.03 -19.17
N LYS A 366 8.95 -13.06 -19.06
CA LYS A 366 8.08 -13.71 -20.05
C LYS A 366 8.15 -13.03 -21.41
N ALA A 367 8.08 -11.70 -21.48
CA ALA A 367 8.23 -10.95 -22.73
C ALA A 367 9.56 -11.29 -23.42
N TYR A 368 10.66 -11.33 -22.66
CA TYR A 368 11.97 -11.74 -23.16
C TYR A 368 11.98 -13.18 -23.69
N GLN A 369 11.39 -14.13 -22.96
CA GLN A 369 11.31 -15.54 -23.39
C GLN A 369 10.53 -15.68 -24.70
N THR A 370 9.40 -14.98 -24.84
CA THR A 370 8.60 -14.96 -26.07
C THR A 370 9.38 -14.37 -27.24
N TYR A 371 10.07 -13.24 -27.01
CA TYR A 371 10.96 -12.62 -28.00
C TYR A 371 12.08 -13.58 -28.45
N GLN A 372 12.81 -14.18 -27.52
CA GLN A 372 13.91 -15.11 -27.83
C GLN A 372 13.43 -16.36 -28.56
N GLN A 373 12.24 -16.87 -28.23
CA GLN A 373 11.65 -17.98 -28.96
C GLN A 373 11.36 -17.60 -30.41
N ALA A 374 10.78 -16.42 -30.64
CA ALA A 374 10.50 -15.92 -31.99
C ALA A 374 11.80 -15.66 -32.78
N ASP A 375 12.85 -15.13 -32.16
CA ASP A 375 14.14 -14.93 -32.80
C ASP A 375 14.77 -16.28 -33.20
N GLY A 376 14.74 -17.29 -32.31
CA GLY A 376 15.19 -18.64 -32.65
C GLY A 376 14.38 -19.30 -33.78
N GLU A 377 13.10 -18.94 -33.96
CA GLU A 377 12.28 -19.33 -35.12
C GLU A 377 12.70 -18.58 -36.39
N LEU A 378 12.97 -17.28 -36.30
CA LEU A 378 13.49 -16.48 -37.40
C LEU A 378 14.83 -17.02 -37.91
N GLN A 379 15.78 -17.32 -37.03
CA GLN A 379 17.07 -17.91 -37.42
C GLN A 379 16.89 -19.22 -38.18
N ARG A 380 15.95 -20.07 -37.75
CA ARG A 380 15.60 -21.32 -38.47
C ARG A 380 15.01 -21.04 -39.85
N LYS A 381 14.09 -20.07 -39.97
CA LYS A 381 13.51 -19.67 -41.28
C LYS A 381 14.55 -19.05 -42.21
N MET A 382 15.47 -18.23 -41.69
CA MET A 382 16.59 -17.65 -42.45
C MET A 382 17.49 -18.75 -43.02
N ALA A 383 17.87 -19.76 -42.21
CA ALA A 383 18.68 -20.88 -42.68
C ALA A 383 17.95 -21.73 -43.77
N ILE A 384 16.63 -21.93 -43.64
CA ILE A 384 15.82 -22.61 -44.66
C ILE A 384 15.77 -21.81 -45.95
N PHE A 385 15.60 -20.49 -45.85
CA PHE A 385 15.59 -19.59 -47.00
C PHE A 385 16.94 -19.62 -47.73
N GLU A 386 18.06 -19.51 -47.02
CA GLU A 386 19.40 -19.58 -47.62
C GLU A 386 19.65 -20.91 -48.33
N LYS A 387 19.26 -22.02 -47.71
CA LYS A 387 19.36 -23.34 -48.32
C LYS A 387 18.49 -23.45 -49.57
N THR A 388 17.27 -22.92 -49.53
CA THR A 388 16.35 -22.92 -50.67
C THR A 388 16.87 -22.04 -51.81
N LYS A 389 17.45 -20.88 -51.48
CA LYS A 389 18.13 -19.98 -52.42
C LYS A 389 19.33 -20.64 -53.08
N ALA A 390 20.16 -21.35 -52.32
CA ALA A 390 21.33 -22.07 -52.84
C ALA A 390 20.96 -23.25 -53.77
N GLN A 391 19.79 -23.86 -53.59
CA GLN A 391 19.29 -24.98 -54.41
C GLN A 391 18.57 -24.52 -55.70
N GLN A 392 18.37 -23.21 -55.93
CA GLN A 392 17.52 -22.72 -57.02
C GLN A 392 18.19 -22.73 -58.39
N LYS A 393 17.78 -23.72 -59.21
CA LYS A 393 17.67 -23.59 -60.67
C LYS A 393 16.22 -23.66 -61.21
N ASN A 394 15.18 -24.11 -60.48
CA ASN A 394 13.89 -24.47 -61.10
C ASN A 394 12.55 -24.22 -60.34
N LYS A 395 12.45 -23.46 -59.24
CA LYS A 395 11.14 -23.19 -58.56
C LYS A 395 11.01 -21.79 -57.90
N PRO A 396 10.92 -20.69 -58.66
CA PRO A 396 10.89 -19.32 -58.12
C PRO A 396 9.76 -19.06 -57.11
N GLU A 397 8.61 -19.71 -57.27
CA GLU A 397 7.44 -19.58 -56.38
C GLU A 397 7.73 -20.01 -54.93
N LYS A 398 8.51 -21.09 -54.74
CA LYS A 398 8.90 -21.58 -53.40
C LYS A 398 9.90 -20.65 -52.71
N LEU A 399 10.74 -19.95 -53.49
CA LEU A 399 11.67 -18.95 -52.95
C LEU A 399 10.93 -17.70 -52.50
N ALA A 400 9.94 -17.25 -53.28
CA ALA A 400 9.10 -16.11 -52.94
C ALA A 400 8.29 -16.38 -51.65
N SER A 401 7.65 -17.54 -51.54
CA SER A 401 6.93 -17.95 -50.32
C SER A 401 7.85 -18.02 -49.09
N SER A 402 9.04 -18.62 -49.21
CA SER A 402 10.00 -18.69 -48.10
C SER A 402 10.57 -17.32 -47.71
N GLN A 403 10.70 -16.38 -48.66
CA GLN A 403 11.11 -15.00 -48.39
C GLN A 403 10.01 -14.23 -47.64
N GLN A 404 8.76 -14.40 -48.05
CA GLN A 404 7.62 -13.78 -47.37
C GLN A 404 7.50 -14.26 -45.93
N GLU A 405 7.53 -15.57 -45.70
CA GLU A 405 7.46 -16.15 -44.35
C GLU A 405 8.61 -15.72 -43.43
N MET A 406 9.78 -15.43 -44.00
CA MET A 406 10.93 -14.90 -43.26
C MET A 406 10.72 -13.42 -42.91
N ASN A 407 10.19 -12.62 -43.85
CA ASN A 407 9.88 -11.21 -43.60
C ASN A 407 8.79 -11.05 -42.52
N GLU A 408 7.73 -11.86 -42.56
CA GLU A 408 6.66 -11.88 -41.55
C GLU A 408 7.20 -12.22 -40.16
N MET A 409 8.07 -13.24 -40.06
CA MET A 409 8.71 -13.57 -38.78
C MET A 409 9.67 -12.49 -38.31
N LYS A 410 10.38 -11.83 -39.23
CA LYS A 410 11.29 -10.75 -38.88
C LYS A 410 10.54 -9.57 -38.26
N GLN A 411 9.42 -9.17 -38.87
CA GLN A 411 8.55 -8.15 -38.31
C GLN A 411 8.03 -8.55 -36.92
N LYS A 412 7.58 -9.79 -36.76
CA LYS A 412 7.12 -10.31 -35.46
C LYS A 412 8.21 -10.26 -34.37
N VAL A 413 9.47 -10.56 -34.72
CA VAL A 413 10.60 -10.49 -33.78
C VAL A 413 10.85 -9.05 -33.36
N GLU A 414 10.81 -8.10 -34.31
CA GLU A 414 10.98 -6.67 -34.03
C GLU A 414 9.86 -6.12 -33.12
N GLU A 415 8.60 -6.53 -33.35
CA GLU A 415 7.46 -6.18 -32.49
C GLU A 415 7.63 -6.71 -31.06
N LEU A 416 8.02 -7.99 -30.90
CA LEU A 416 8.24 -8.60 -29.58
C LEU A 416 9.48 -8.04 -28.86
N GLU A 417 10.51 -7.67 -29.60
CA GLU A 417 11.68 -6.98 -29.06
C GLU A 417 11.29 -5.61 -28.49
N GLN A 418 10.49 -4.86 -29.26
CA GLN A 418 9.98 -3.56 -28.83
C GLN A 418 9.08 -3.70 -27.58
N GLU A 419 8.19 -4.70 -27.54
CA GLU A 419 7.36 -4.99 -26.36
C GLU A 419 8.22 -5.24 -25.10
N PHE A 420 9.29 -6.04 -25.22
CA PHE A 420 10.21 -6.28 -24.11
C PHE A 420 10.89 -4.98 -23.62
N HIS A 421 11.29 -4.10 -24.53
CA HIS A 421 11.89 -2.81 -24.19
C HIS A 421 10.87 -1.88 -23.51
N ASP A 422 9.64 -1.84 -24.01
CA ASP A 422 8.57 -1.00 -23.46
C ASP A 422 8.16 -1.45 -22.06
N VAL A 423 8.00 -2.77 -21.84
CA VAL A 423 7.77 -3.33 -20.49
C VAL A 423 8.94 -3.00 -19.56
N SER A 424 10.18 -3.10 -20.04
CA SER A 424 11.37 -2.76 -19.24
C SER A 424 11.39 -1.30 -18.82
N LYS A 425 11.05 -0.39 -19.74
CA LYS A 425 10.97 1.05 -19.47
C LYS A 425 9.81 1.38 -18.54
N LEU A 426 8.66 0.73 -18.72
CA LEU A 426 7.50 0.89 -17.86
C LEU A 426 7.84 0.51 -16.42
N ILE A 427 8.46 -0.65 -16.19
CA ILE A 427 8.85 -1.09 -14.84
C ILE A 427 9.79 -0.09 -14.16
N LYS A 428 10.71 0.54 -14.91
CA LYS A 428 11.59 1.59 -14.39
C LYS A 428 10.78 2.79 -13.89
N ASN A 429 9.83 3.29 -14.70
CA ASN A 429 8.95 4.40 -14.32
C ASN A 429 8.03 4.05 -13.13
N GLU A 430 7.51 2.82 -13.10
CA GLU A 430 6.67 2.31 -12.02
C GLU A 430 7.44 2.25 -10.70
N LEU A 431 8.72 1.86 -10.75
CA LEU A 431 9.59 1.87 -9.57
C LEU A 431 9.94 3.27 -9.08
N ASP A 432 10.09 4.25 -9.98
CA ASP A 432 10.25 5.65 -9.58
C ASP A 432 9.00 6.19 -8.88
N ARG A 433 7.81 5.79 -9.34
CA ARG A 433 6.53 6.12 -8.67
C ARG A 433 6.46 5.44 -7.30
N PHE A 434 6.78 4.15 -7.23
CA PHE A 434 6.84 3.39 -5.98
C PHE A 434 7.76 4.04 -4.95
N ASP A 435 8.96 4.47 -5.35
CA ASP A 435 9.93 5.06 -4.43
C ASP A 435 9.41 6.38 -3.82
N LYS A 436 8.65 7.18 -4.59
CA LYS A 436 7.99 8.42 -4.11
C LYS A 436 6.84 8.10 -3.14
N GLU A 437 5.91 7.24 -3.57
CA GLU A 437 4.75 6.87 -2.76
C GLU A 437 5.17 6.23 -1.44
N LYS A 438 6.24 5.41 -1.45
CA LYS A 438 6.81 4.82 -0.25
C LYS A 438 7.19 5.86 0.77
N VAL A 439 7.84 6.94 0.36
CA VAL A 439 8.27 7.99 1.30
C VAL A 439 7.06 8.72 1.86
N GLU A 440 6.09 9.06 1.02
CA GLU A 440 4.87 9.77 1.42
C GLU A 440 4.02 8.94 2.40
N ASP A 441 3.73 7.68 2.05
CA ASP A 441 2.89 6.81 2.89
C ASP A 441 3.53 6.50 4.23
N PHE A 442 4.84 6.21 4.27
CA PHE A 442 5.53 5.95 5.53
C PHE A 442 5.62 7.20 6.38
N ARG A 443 5.84 8.38 5.78
CA ARG A 443 5.83 9.65 6.51
C ARG A 443 4.47 9.87 7.17
N ASP A 444 3.38 9.74 6.42
CA ASP A 444 2.02 9.97 6.92
C ASP A 444 1.65 8.94 7.99
N SER A 445 2.00 7.67 7.76
CA SER A 445 1.79 6.58 8.71
C SER A 445 2.54 6.80 10.03
N VAL A 446 3.83 7.15 9.98
CA VAL A 446 4.63 7.46 11.18
C VAL A 446 4.08 8.69 11.89
N GLN A 447 3.64 9.71 11.16
CA GLN A 447 3.04 10.88 11.76
C GLN A 447 1.74 10.55 12.51
N GLN A 448 0.86 9.74 11.90
CA GLN A 448 -0.38 9.29 12.54
C GLN A 448 -0.09 8.42 13.77
N PHE A 449 0.86 7.50 13.67
CA PHE A 449 1.33 6.66 14.79
C PHE A 449 1.82 7.50 15.97
N LEU A 450 2.71 8.48 15.73
CA LEU A 450 3.25 9.34 16.79
C LEU A 450 2.19 10.25 17.41
N ARG A 451 1.29 10.81 16.60
CA ARG A 451 0.17 11.63 17.09
C ARG A 451 -0.76 10.81 17.99
N SER A 452 -1.12 9.61 17.54
CA SER A 452 -1.90 8.67 18.34
C SER A 452 -1.19 8.35 19.66
N MET A 453 0.12 8.09 19.62
CA MET A 453 0.89 7.81 20.83
C MET A 453 0.83 8.93 21.87
N ILE A 454 0.98 10.19 21.42
CA ILE A 454 0.88 11.37 22.29
C ILE A 454 -0.53 11.48 22.88
N GLU A 455 -1.56 11.29 22.05
CA GLU A 455 -2.94 11.46 22.49
C GLU A 455 -3.35 10.42 23.54
N HIS A 456 -3.02 9.15 23.34
CA HIS A 456 -3.28 8.11 24.33
C HIS A 456 -2.49 8.35 25.64
N GLN A 457 -1.27 8.87 25.55
CA GLN A 457 -0.51 9.22 26.76
C GLN A 457 -1.17 10.38 27.52
N LYS A 458 -1.72 11.39 26.84
CA LYS A 458 -2.49 12.47 27.48
C LYS A 458 -3.73 11.95 28.18
N GLN A 459 -4.44 10.98 27.57
CA GLN A 459 -5.59 10.34 28.21
C GLN A 459 -5.19 9.62 29.50
N ILE A 460 -4.05 8.92 29.52
CA ILE A 460 -3.53 8.30 30.74
C ILE A 460 -3.20 9.36 31.80
N VAL A 461 -2.59 10.48 31.42
CA VAL A 461 -2.33 11.60 32.35
C VAL A 461 -3.62 12.16 32.93
N ALA A 462 -4.64 12.41 32.09
CA ALA A 462 -5.94 12.91 32.54
C ALA A 462 -6.64 11.92 33.50
N LEU A 463 -6.46 10.62 33.30
CA LEU A 463 -6.96 9.60 34.24
C LEU A 463 -6.26 9.70 35.60
N TRP A 464 -4.96 9.96 35.65
CA TRP A 464 -4.25 10.21 36.91
C TRP A 464 -4.65 11.53 37.56
N GLU A 465 -4.85 12.61 36.79
CA GLU A 465 -5.36 13.87 37.32
C GLU A 465 -6.75 13.68 37.94
N THR A 466 -7.63 12.93 37.27
CA THR A 466 -8.95 12.56 37.79
C THR A 466 -8.85 11.78 39.10
N TYR A 467 -7.85 10.90 39.26
CA TYR A 467 -7.60 10.21 40.54
C TYR A 467 -7.37 11.24 41.65
N PHE A 468 -6.42 12.15 41.46
CA PHE A 468 -6.08 13.18 42.46
C PHE A 468 -7.27 14.07 42.79
N GLU A 469 -8.04 14.51 41.79
CA GLU A 469 -9.24 15.33 42.01
C GLU A 469 -10.31 14.61 42.82
N GLN A 470 -10.52 13.31 42.57
CA GLN A 470 -11.53 12.51 43.28
C GLN A 470 -11.11 12.15 44.71
N THR A 471 -9.81 12.14 45.00
CA THR A 471 -9.29 11.75 46.30
C THR A 471 -8.86 12.92 47.18
N ALA A 472 -8.60 14.11 46.60
CA ALA A 472 -8.08 15.27 47.35
C ALA A 472 -8.96 15.72 48.51
N GLY A 473 -10.29 15.54 48.42
CA GLY A 473 -11.21 15.91 49.51
C GLY A 473 -11.43 14.84 50.57
N LEU A 474 -10.86 13.64 50.39
CA LEU A 474 -11.05 12.53 51.34
C LEU A 474 -10.14 12.66 52.57
N ASP A 475 -9.04 13.39 52.47
CA ASP A 475 -8.09 13.55 53.57
C ASP A 475 -8.49 14.70 54.53
N ASP A 476 -9.38 15.60 54.10
CA ASP A 476 -9.85 16.74 54.91
C ASP A 476 -11.01 16.37 55.87
N ASP A 477 -11.72 15.27 55.61
CA ASP A 477 -12.90 14.86 56.39
C ASP A 477 -12.56 14.10 57.69
N ASP A 478 -11.34 13.57 57.85
CA ASP A 478 -10.92 12.84 59.06
C ASP A 478 -10.55 13.78 60.24
N ASP A 479 -10.25 15.06 59.98
CA ASP A 479 -9.87 16.03 61.03
C ASP A 479 -11.07 16.62 61.80
N ASP A 480 -12.29 16.50 61.26
CA ASP A 480 -13.51 17.04 61.86
C ASP A 480 -14.27 16.03 62.73
N GLU A 481 -13.93 14.73 62.70
CA GLU A 481 -14.56 13.69 63.54
C GLU A 481 -13.84 13.44 64.89
N GLU A 482 -12.68 14.06 65.15
CA GLU A 482 -11.94 13.96 66.43
C GLU A 482 -12.23 15.10 67.45
N GLN A 483 -13.26 15.94 67.26
CA GLN A 483 -13.65 17.00 68.22
C GLN A 483 -14.91 16.71 69.07
#